data_AF-A0A5B2XSE6-F1
#
_entry.id   AF-A0A5B2XSE6-F1
#
_cell.length_a   1.000
_cell.length_b   1.000
_cell.length_c   1.000
_cell.angle_alpha   90.00
_cell.angle_beta   90.00
_cell.angle_gamma   90.00
#
_symmetry.space_group_name_H-M   'P 1'
#
loop_
_entity.id
_entity.type
_entity.pdbx_description
1 polymer ?
#
loop_
_entity_poly.entity_id
_entity_poly.type
_entity_poly.pdbx_seq_one_letter_code
_entity_poly.pdbx_strand_id
1 'polypeptide(L)'
;MPQVTVRASVAATLSWQYAGREARLQSLYQRAKHAQWNAASDVDWSIEVPFGAPLPMDSGDALGTFAASPLAGRGPAMWDVFRWELQSWMVSQFLHGEQAALVVAGRLVESMPDVEGKLCAASQAIDEARHVEVFSRYAQEKLPRIYPICAPLATLVEDILGDARWDITALGMQILVEALAMAAFRLVDRTFHDDLIKDITRLVARDEARHVSFGVVSLGNLYRELTSVELADREELVLEAAVLTRRRFLLEDVWERLDVPAAAGAGFAASDPTMTRYRQTIFAKVFASLRAVGLLTERVRTELAALELVPRREGARW
;
A
#
# COMPACT_ATOMS: atom_id res chain seq x y z
N MET A 1 -17.74 3.57 8.57
CA MET A 1 -18.50 2.35 8.97
C MET A 1 -17.54 1.41 9.69
N PRO A 2 -17.95 0.69 10.75
CA PRO A 2 -17.04 -0.14 11.54
C PRO A 2 -16.66 -1.48 10.86
N GLN A 3 -17.34 -1.86 9.78
CA GLN A 3 -17.10 -3.12 9.07
C GLN A 3 -17.44 -2.97 7.58
N VAL A 4 -16.60 -3.55 6.72
CA VAL A 4 -16.88 -3.77 5.29
C VAL A 4 -17.25 -5.25 5.13
N THR A 5 -18.34 -5.53 4.42
CA THR A 5 -18.78 -6.91 4.12
C THR A 5 -18.95 -7.08 2.63
N VAL A 6 -18.14 -7.93 2.02
CA VAL A 6 -18.21 -8.28 0.60
C VAL A 6 -18.69 -9.72 0.45
N ARG A 7 -19.66 -9.95 -0.43
CA ARG A 7 -20.15 -11.30 -0.77
C ARG A 7 -19.59 -11.69 -2.12
N ALA A 8 -18.61 -12.60 -2.13
CA ALA A 8 -18.04 -13.18 -3.34
C ALA A 8 -18.10 -14.71 -3.25
N SER A 9 -18.46 -15.37 -4.35
CA SER A 9 -18.41 -16.83 -4.48
C SER A 9 -17.07 -17.21 -5.10
N VAL A 10 -16.18 -17.80 -4.31
CA VAL A 10 -14.83 -18.20 -4.74
C VAL A 10 -14.78 -19.70 -4.91
N ALA A 11 -14.14 -20.17 -5.99
CA ALA A 11 -13.89 -21.59 -6.18
C ALA A 11 -12.66 -22.01 -5.36
N ALA A 12 -12.84 -23.03 -4.52
CA ALA A 12 -11.71 -23.70 -3.88
C ALA A 12 -11.02 -24.65 -4.87
N THR A 13 -9.73 -24.45 -5.07
CA THR A 13 -8.94 -25.27 -6.00
C THR A 13 -8.02 -26.20 -5.22
N LEU A 14 -8.10 -27.50 -5.49
CA LEU A 14 -7.14 -28.49 -4.99
C LEU A 14 -6.36 -29.07 -6.15
N SER A 15 -5.04 -29.16 -6.00
CA SER A 15 -4.16 -29.81 -6.97
C SER A 15 -3.50 -31.02 -6.32
N TRP A 16 -3.52 -32.14 -7.05
CA TRP A 16 -2.79 -33.36 -6.70
C TRP A 16 -1.43 -33.44 -7.43
N GLN A 17 -1.04 -32.38 -8.14
CA GLN A 17 0.25 -32.27 -8.80
C GLN A 17 1.26 -31.67 -7.83
N TYR A 18 2.12 -32.53 -7.28
CA TYR A 18 3.19 -32.15 -6.35
C TYR A 18 4.59 -32.12 -7.02
N ALA A 19 4.64 -32.48 -8.31
CA ALA A 19 5.84 -32.50 -9.14
C ALA A 19 5.74 -31.40 -10.21
N GLY A 20 6.86 -30.71 -10.50
CA GLY A 20 6.87 -29.57 -11.43
C GLY A 20 6.89 -28.20 -10.74
N ARG A 21 7.82 -28.00 -9.80
CA ARG A 21 7.87 -26.82 -8.92
C ARG A 21 8.27 -25.55 -9.68
N GLU A 22 7.50 -24.48 -9.53
CA GLU A 22 7.99 -23.14 -9.83
C GLU A 22 9.08 -22.78 -8.80
N ALA A 23 10.34 -22.98 -9.19
CA ALA A 23 11.49 -22.86 -8.30
C ALA A 23 11.57 -21.47 -7.62
N ARG A 24 11.06 -20.42 -8.27
CA ARG A 24 11.04 -19.07 -7.70
C ARG A 24 10.05 -18.96 -6.54
N LEU A 25 8.86 -19.52 -6.66
CA LEU A 25 7.86 -19.55 -5.58
C LEU A 25 8.36 -20.40 -4.40
N GLN A 26 8.94 -21.56 -4.68
CA GLN A 26 9.56 -22.37 -3.62
C GLN A 26 10.65 -21.59 -2.88
N SER A 27 11.51 -20.88 -3.61
CA SER A 27 12.56 -20.05 -3.03
C SER A 27 12.01 -18.91 -2.17
N LEU A 28 10.93 -18.26 -2.60
CA LEU A 28 10.23 -17.23 -1.81
C LEU A 28 9.69 -17.81 -0.50
N TYR A 29 9.01 -18.95 -0.57
CA TYR A 29 8.46 -19.62 0.60
C TYR A 29 9.56 -20.05 1.60
N GLN A 30 10.70 -20.58 1.14
CA GLN A 30 11.81 -20.89 2.05
C GLN A 30 12.35 -19.64 2.74
N ARG A 31 12.52 -18.54 2.01
CA ARG A 31 12.95 -17.26 2.61
C ARG A 31 11.95 -16.74 3.64
N ALA A 32 10.65 -16.83 3.36
CA ALA A 32 9.62 -16.39 4.29
C ALA A 32 9.69 -17.14 5.63
N LYS A 33 9.85 -18.47 5.60
CA LYS A 33 10.01 -19.27 6.82
C LYS A 33 11.26 -18.91 7.63
N HIS A 34 12.36 -18.57 6.96
CA HIS A 34 13.60 -18.17 7.65
C HIS A 34 13.55 -16.76 8.22
N ALA A 35 12.72 -15.88 7.66
CA ALA A 35 12.65 -14.47 8.01
C ALA A 35 11.54 -14.13 9.02
N GLN A 36 10.97 -15.14 9.69
CA GLN A 36 9.92 -14.95 10.67
C GLN A 36 10.44 -14.16 11.89
N TRP A 37 9.59 -13.30 12.44
CA TRP A 37 9.84 -12.48 13.62
C TRP A 37 8.59 -12.46 14.50
N ASN A 38 8.72 -11.95 15.73
CA ASN A 38 7.67 -11.96 16.75
C ASN A 38 7.42 -10.55 17.27
N ALA A 39 6.17 -10.10 17.16
CA ALA A 39 5.72 -8.78 17.59
C ALA A 39 6.03 -8.48 19.06
N ALA A 40 5.96 -9.46 19.95
CA ALA A 40 6.15 -9.27 21.38
C ALA A 40 7.63 -9.18 21.80
N SER A 41 8.54 -9.86 21.11
CA SER A 41 9.95 -9.96 21.50
C SER A 41 10.92 -9.17 20.60
N ASP A 42 10.58 -8.97 19.34
CA ASP A 42 11.48 -8.33 18.35
C ASP A 42 11.17 -6.83 18.14
N VAL A 43 10.12 -6.32 18.78
CA VAL A 43 9.77 -4.89 18.82
C VAL A 43 9.95 -4.37 20.23
N ASP A 44 10.69 -3.26 20.37
CA ASP A 44 10.90 -2.60 21.67
C ASP A 44 9.72 -1.69 22.03
N TRP A 45 8.67 -2.28 22.62
CA TRP A 45 7.47 -1.56 23.06
C TRP A 45 7.72 -0.59 24.23
N SER A 46 8.90 -0.62 24.85
CA SER A 46 9.26 0.31 25.94
C SER A 46 9.56 1.73 25.42
N ILE A 47 9.72 1.89 24.11
CA ILE A 47 9.92 3.20 23.48
C ILE A 47 8.68 4.08 23.71
N GLU A 48 8.93 5.24 24.31
CA GLU A 48 7.93 6.30 24.49
C GLU A 48 7.73 7.07 23.19
N VAL A 49 6.46 7.33 22.85
CA VAL A 49 6.09 8.07 21.64
C VAL A 49 5.71 9.50 22.04
N PRO A 50 6.50 10.52 21.67
CA PRO A 50 6.29 11.90 22.11
C PRO A 50 5.22 12.58 21.24
N PHE A 51 4.03 11.97 21.13
CA PHE A 51 2.98 12.45 20.25
C PHE A 51 2.63 13.91 20.53
N GLY A 52 2.61 14.74 19.48
CA GLY A 52 2.32 16.17 19.59
C GLY A 52 3.48 17.03 20.09
N ALA A 53 4.65 16.45 20.39
CA ALA A 53 5.84 17.24 20.70
C ALA A 53 6.31 18.03 19.46
N PRO A 54 6.97 19.18 19.65
CA PRO A 54 7.61 19.91 18.57
C PRO A 54 8.58 19.01 17.80
N LEU A 55 8.54 19.08 16.48
CA LEU A 55 9.39 18.26 15.62
C LEU A 55 10.64 19.05 15.20
N PRO A 56 11.74 18.37 14.82
CA PRO A 56 12.91 19.04 14.29
C PRO A 56 12.56 19.93 13.09
N MET A 57 13.25 21.07 12.96
CA MET A 57 13.08 21.95 11.81
C MET A 57 13.31 21.17 10.52
N ASP A 58 12.38 21.36 9.60
CA ASP A 58 12.40 20.69 8.33
C ASP A 58 13.45 21.25 7.38
N SER A 59 13.71 20.48 6.31
CA SER A 59 14.43 21.00 5.14
C SER A 59 13.72 22.23 4.57
N GLY A 60 14.46 23.05 3.81
CA GLY A 60 13.89 24.23 3.14
C GLY A 60 12.66 23.90 2.26
N ASP A 61 12.63 22.71 1.66
CA ASP A 61 11.50 22.23 0.85
C ASP A 61 10.22 22.07 1.69
N ALA A 62 10.31 21.46 2.88
CA ALA A 62 9.13 21.24 3.72
C ALA A 62 8.64 22.53 4.40
N LEU A 63 9.54 23.47 4.71
CA LEU A 63 9.15 24.84 5.08
C LEU A 63 8.43 25.57 3.93
N GLY A 64 8.88 25.39 2.69
CA GLY A 64 8.22 25.92 1.50
C GLY A 64 6.81 25.33 1.30
N THR A 65 6.67 24.02 1.42
CA THR A 65 5.37 23.31 1.39
C THR A 65 4.43 23.84 2.48
N PHE A 66 4.91 24.01 3.73
CA PHE A 66 4.08 24.59 4.78
C PHE A 66 3.61 26.01 4.45
N ALA A 67 4.52 26.88 4.00
CA ALA A 67 4.21 28.27 3.68
C ALA A 67 3.17 28.40 2.55
N ALA A 68 3.14 27.46 1.61
CA ALA A 68 2.16 27.39 0.52
C ALA A 68 0.84 26.71 0.94
N SER A 69 0.80 26.07 2.11
CA SER A 69 -0.36 25.29 2.56
C SER A 69 -1.49 26.16 3.10
N PRO A 70 -2.74 25.65 3.14
CA PRO A 70 -3.86 26.30 3.83
C PRO A 70 -3.65 26.52 5.34
N LEU A 71 -2.60 25.92 5.93
CA LEU A 71 -2.27 26.04 7.35
C LEU A 71 -1.31 27.20 7.65
N ALA A 72 -0.71 27.84 6.63
CA ALA A 72 0.33 28.86 6.83
C ALA A 72 -0.12 30.00 7.76
N GLY A 73 -1.37 30.47 7.62
CA GLY A 73 -1.95 31.52 8.46
C GLY A 73 -2.17 31.12 9.93
N ARG A 74 -2.05 29.83 10.28
CA ARG A 74 -2.18 29.31 11.65
C ARG A 74 -0.86 29.21 12.40
N GLY A 75 0.24 29.57 11.72
CA GLY A 75 1.59 29.63 12.30
C GLY A 75 2.32 28.29 12.34
N PRO A 76 3.65 28.30 12.55
CA PRO A 76 4.51 27.13 12.37
C PRO A 76 4.18 25.93 13.26
N ALA A 77 3.64 26.14 14.45
CA ALA A 77 3.23 25.05 15.34
C ALA A 77 2.15 24.16 14.71
N MET A 78 1.31 24.71 13.84
CA MET A 78 0.28 23.96 13.11
C MET A 78 0.90 22.96 12.13
N TRP A 79 2.13 23.20 11.67
CA TRP A 79 2.82 22.27 10.79
C TRP A 79 3.17 20.97 11.50
N ASP A 80 3.67 21.06 12.74
CA ASP A 80 3.95 19.87 13.55
C ASP A 80 2.67 19.09 13.87
N VAL A 81 1.56 19.79 14.11
CA VAL A 81 0.23 19.15 14.26
C VAL A 81 -0.14 18.39 12.98
N PHE A 82 0.00 18.99 11.80
CA PHE A 82 -0.27 18.31 10.54
C PHE A 82 0.60 17.05 10.36
N ARG A 83 1.89 17.15 10.69
CA ARG A 83 2.84 16.03 10.57
C ARG A 83 2.47 14.86 11.48
N TRP A 84 2.09 15.14 12.73
CA TRP A 84 1.59 14.12 13.66
C TRP A 84 0.25 13.50 13.22
N GLU A 85 -0.67 14.29 12.68
CA GLU A 85 -1.93 13.79 12.12
C GLU A 85 -1.70 12.96 10.85
N LEU A 86 -0.76 13.35 10.00
CA LEU A 86 -0.36 12.58 8.82
C LEU A 86 0.21 11.21 9.23
N GLN A 87 1.10 11.16 10.22
CA GLN A 87 1.59 9.90 10.76
C GLN A 87 0.44 9.03 11.29
N SER A 88 -0.45 9.61 12.11
CA SER A 88 -1.60 8.90 12.67
C SER A 88 -2.51 8.32 11.58
N TRP A 89 -2.78 9.13 10.55
CA TRP A 89 -3.54 8.72 9.39
C TRP A 89 -2.84 7.59 8.64
N MET A 90 -1.54 7.73 8.34
CA MET A 90 -0.78 6.72 7.60
C MET A 90 -0.75 5.38 8.33
N VAL A 91 -0.44 5.37 9.63
CA VAL A 91 -0.43 4.14 10.44
C VAL A 91 -1.81 3.48 10.47
N SER A 92 -2.87 4.28 10.61
CA SER A 92 -4.24 3.77 10.56
C SER A 92 -4.56 3.16 9.19
N GLN A 93 -4.17 3.83 8.09
CA GLN A 93 -4.40 3.31 6.74
C GLN A 93 -3.54 2.07 6.42
N PHE A 94 -2.35 1.94 7.01
CA PHE A 94 -1.57 0.70 6.94
C PHE A 94 -2.32 -0.41 7.63
N LEU A 95 -2.73 -0.25 8.89
CA LEU A 95 -3.53 -1.24 9.62
C LEU A 95 -4.74 -1.76 8.82
N HIS A 96 -5.52 -0.85 8.23
CA HIS A 96 -6.68 -1.24 7.39
C HIS A 96 -6.25 -2.01 6.13
N GLY A 97 -5.15 -1.60 5.50
CA GLY A 97 -4.55 -2.29 4.36
C GLY A 97 -4.08 -3.70 4.71
N GLU A 98 -3.35 -3.86 5.82
CA GLU A 98 -2.86 -5.18 6.27
C GLU A 98 -4.00 -6.13 6.62
N GLN A 99 -5.09 -5.61 7.19
CA GLN A 99 -6.28 -6.43 7.44
C GLN A 99 -6.91 -6.92 6.13
N ALA A 100 -6.94 -6.08 5.10
CA ALA A 100 -7.42 -6.49 3.78
C ALA A 100 -6.45 -7.50 3.12
N ALA A 101 -5.14 -7.28 3.22
CA ALA A 101 -4.11 -8.18 2.72
C ALA A 101 -4.20 -9.56 3.38
N LEU A 102 -4.44 -9.62 4.70
CA LEU A 102 -4.67 -10.87 5.43
C LEU A 102 -5.84 -11.68 4.85
N VAL A 103 -6.97 -11.02 4.56
CA VAL A 103 -8.15 -11.68 3.97
C VAL A 103 -7.86 -12.14 2.54
N VAL A 104 -7.17 -11.32 1.75
CA VAL A 104 -6.76 -11.70 0.38
C VAL A 104 -5.82 -12.88 0.40
N ALA A 105 -4.80 -12.89 1.26
CA ALA A 105 -3.86 -14.00 1.38
C ALA A 105 -4.58 -15.30 1.71
N GLY A 106 -5.53 -15.27 2.66
CA GLY A 106 -6.40 -16.42 2.96
C GLY A 106 -7.20 -16.90 1.75
N ARG A 107 -7.73 -15.98 0.94
CA ARG A 107 -8.45 -16.31 -0.31
C ARG A 107 -7.55 -16.89 -1.38
N LEU A 108 -6.31 -16.41 -1.50
CA LEU A 108 -5.33 -16.96 -2.43
C LEU A 108 -4.94 -18.40 -2.06
N VAL A 109 -4.84 -18.72 -0.76
CA VAL A 109 -4.67 -20.11 -0.30
C VAL A 109 -5.80 -21.01 -0.82
N GLU A 110 -7.04 -20.54 -0.80
CA GLU A 110 -8.20 -21.30 -1.30
C GLU A 110 -8.21 -21.42 -2.82
N SER A 111 -7.94 -20.34 -3.54
CA SER A 111 -8.27 -20.20 -4.97
C SER A 111 -7.13 -20.47 -5.95
N MET A 112 -5.87 -20.26 -5.55
CA MET A 112 -4.73 -20.43 -6.47
C MET A 112 -4.66 -21.85 -7.05
N PRO A 113 -4.21 -21.99 -8.32
CA PRO A 113 -4.24 -23.27 -9.02
C PRO A 113 -3.12 -24.23 -8.58
N ASP A 114 -1.96 -23.70 -8.21
CA ASP A 114 -0.76 -24.46 -7.87
C ASP A 114 -0.47 -24.46 -6.36
N VAL A 115 0.22 -25.51 -5.90
CA VAL A 115 0.50 -25.71 -4.47
C VAL A 115 1.53 -24.71 -3.96
N GLU A 116 2.52 -24.35 -4.78
CA GLU A 116 3.58 -23.41 -4.44
C GLU A 116 3.02 -22.01 -4.14
N GLY A 117 2.10 -21.52 -4.98
CA GLY A 117 1.37 -20.29 -4.78
C GLY A 117 0.57 -20.30 -3.47
N LYS A 118 -0.13 -21.42 -3.18
CA LYS A 118 -0.84 -21.58 -1.90
C LYS A 118 0.11 -21.56 -0.70
N LEU A 119 1.30 -22.15 -0.79
CA LEU A 119 2.30 -22.11 0.28
C LEU A 119 2.82 -20.68 0.51
N CYS A 120 3.09 -19.93 -0.57
CA CYS A 120 3.45 -18.52 -0.49
C CYS A 120 2.32 -17.68 0.14
N ALA A 121 1.08 -17.85 -0.32
CA ALA A 121 -0.09 -17.16 0.23
C ALA A 121 -0.32 -17.51 1.71
N ALA A 122 -0.09 -18.76 2.12
CA ALA A 122 -0.21 -19.16 3.51
C ALA A 122 0.89 -18.54 4.38
N SER A 123 2.12 -18.47 3.89
CA SER A 123 3.18 -17.73 4.60
C SER A 123 2.88 -16.25 4.70
N GLN A 124 2.35 -15.65 3.63
CA GLN A 124 1.92 -14.26 3.64
C GLN A 124 0.80 -14.04 4.65
N ALA A 125 -0.20 -14.92 4.75
CA ALA A 125 -1.27 -14.76 5.74
C ALA A 125 -0.74 -14.72 7.18
N ILE A 126 0.34 -15.46 7.50
CA ILE A 126 1.02 -15.35 8.80
C ILE A 126 1.76 -14.02 8.95
N ASP A 127 2.43 -13.57 7.89
CA ASP A 127 3.11 -12.26 7.88
C ASP A 127 2.06 -11.13 8.10
N GLU A 128 0.95 -11.11 7.37
CA GLU A 128 -0.12 -10.10 7.53
C GLU A 128 -0.82 -10.17 8.88
N ALA A 129 -0.98 -11.36 9.47
CA ALA A 129 -1.50 -11.49 10.83
C ALA A 129 -0.61 -10.75 11.84
N ARG A 130 0.72 -10.84 11.69
CA ARG A 130 1.65 -10.05 12.52
C ARG A 130 1.60 -8.57 12.19
N HIS A 131 1.47 -8.20 10.92
CA HIS A 131 1.39 -6.78 10.52
C HIS A 131 0.16 -6.12 11.16
N VAL A 132 -1.00 -6.79 11.11
CA VAL A 132 -2.22 -6.36 11.82
C VAL A 132 -1.96 -6.27 13.32
N GLU A 133 -1.32 -7.27 13.93
CA GLU A 133 -1.01 -7.28 15.37
C GLU A 133 -0.18 -6.04 15.78
N VAL A 134 0.94 -5.77 15.11
CA VAL A 134 1.84 -4.67 15.49
C VAL A 134 1.23 -3.30 15.22
N PHE A 135 0.61 -3.08 14.05
CA PHE A 135 0.01 -1.78 13.76
C PHE A 135 -1.22 -1.54 14.63
N SER A 136 -2.01 -2.57 14.94
CA SER A 136 -3.14 -2.47 15.87
C SER A 136 -2.68 -2.09 17.27
N ARG A 137 -1.64 -2.76 17.78
CA ARG A 137 -1.10 -2.46 19.11
C ARG A 137 -0.53 -1.04 19.18
N TYR A 138 0.28 -0.64 18.20
CA TYR A 138 0.80 0.73 18.14
C TYR A 138 -0.34 1.76 18.06
N ALA A 139 -1.34 1.53 17.20
CA ALA A 139 -2.46 2.45 17.04
C ALA A 139 -3.32 2.59 18.30
N GLN A 140 -3.43 1.54 19.12
CA GLN A 140 -4.18 1.57 20.37
C GLN A 140 -3.38 2.16 21.54
N GLU A 141 -2.09 1.85 21.63
CA GLU A 141 -1.26 2.23 22.78
C GLU A 141 -0.58 3.60 22.62
N LYS A 142 -0.27 4.02 21.39
CA LYS A 142 0.62 5.16 21.12
C LYS A 142 -0.03 6.31 20.37
N LEU A 143 -1.10 6.06 19.62
CA LEU A 143 -1.85 7.12 18.95
C LEU A 143 -2.97 7.65 19.86
N PRO A 144 -3.27 8.95 19.82
CA PRO A 144 -4.40 9.49 20.57
C PRO A 144 -5.74 8.96 20.02
N ARG A 145 -5.81 8.70 18.70
CA ARG A 145 -6.98 8.22 17.97
C ARG A 145 -6.58 7.49 16.70
N ILE A 146 -7.43 6.54 16.30
CA ILE A 146 -7.30 5.80 15.04
C ILE A 146 -8.17 6.49 13.98
N TYR A 147 -7.63 6.69 12.78
CA TYR A 147 -8.41 7.14 11.64
C TYR A 147 -9.24 6.00 11.04
N PRO A 148 -10.48 6.26 10.59
CA PRO A 148 -11.23 5.28 9.80
C PRO A 148 -10.50 4.99 8.49
N ILE A 149 -10.81 3.85 7.86
CA ILE A 149 -10.39 3.58 6.49
C ILE A 149 -10.86 4.71 5.58
N CYS A 150 -9.95 5.27 4.78
CA CYS A 150 -10.32 6.33 3.86
C CYS A 150 -11.14 5.76 2.71
N ALA A 151 -12.07 6.56 2.16
CA ALA A 151 -12.99 6.10 1.13
C ALA A 151 -12.28 5.46 -0.09
N PRO A 152 -11.19 6.03 -0.65
CA PRO A 152 -10.52 5.41 -1.79
C PRO A 152 -9.90 4.04 -1.50
N LEU A 153 -9.37 3.83 -0.29
CA LEU A 153 -8.82 2.52 0.11
C LEU A 153 -9.95 1.51 0.33
N ALA A 154 -11.05 1.93 0.96
CA ALA A 154 -12.22 1.08 1.16
C ALA A 154 -12.78 0.58 -0.17
N THR A 155 -12.99 1.47 -1.14
CA THR A 155 -13.45 1.10 -2.49
C THR A 155 -12.50 0.11 -3.15
N LEU A 156 -11.19 0.39 -3.16
CA LEU A 156 -10.22 -0.53 -3.78
C LEU A 156 -10.24 -1.92 -3.12
N VAL A 157 -10.34 -1.99 -1.80
CA VAL A 157 -10.44 -3.25 -1.06
C VAL A 157 -11.75 -3.99 -1.39
N GLU A 158 -12.86 -3.26 -1.47
CA GLU A 158 -14.17 -3.84 -1.85
C GLU A 158 -14.12 -4.44 -3.26
N ASP A 159 -13.53 -3.73 -4.23
CA ASP A 159 -13.38 -4.20 -5.61
C ASP A 159 -12.51 -5.48 -5.66
N ILE A 160 -11.37 -5.48 -4.97
CA ILE A 160 -10.45 -6.63 -4.89
C ILE A 160 -11.12 -7.85 -4.28
N LEU A 161 -11.85 -7.65 -3.18
CA LEU A 161 -12.55 -8.72 -2.47
C LEU A 161 -13.86 -9.13 -3.17
N GLY A 162 -14.37 -8.32 -4.09
CA GLY A 162 -15.58 -8.59 -4.86
C GLY A 162 -15.34 -9.55 -6.02
N ASP A 163 -14.12 -9.57 -6.56
CA ASP A 163 -13.77 -10.45 -7.68
C ASP A 163 -13.45 -11.87 -7.20
N ALA A 164 -13.97 -12.86 -7.92
CA ALA A 164 -13.78 -14.28 -7.63
C ALA A 164 -12.50 -14.85 -8.25
N ARG A 165 -11.89 -14.14 -9.20
CA ARG A 165 -10.72 -14.60 -9.96
C ARG A 165 -9.46 -14.31 -9.18
N TRP A 166 -8.71 -15.36 -8.84
CA TRP A 166 -7.50 -15.24 -8.03
C TRP A 166 -6.47 -14.27 -8.62
N ASP A 167 -6.37 -14.18 -9.95
CA ASP A 167 -5.38 -13.33 -10.61
C ASP A 167 -5.73 -11.84 -10.55
N ILE A 168 -7.03 -11.51 -10.52
CA ILE A 168 -7.51 -10.15 -10.26
C ILE A 168 -7.25 -9.78 -8.80
N THR A 169 -7.59 -10.67 -7.86
CA THR A 169 -7.33 -10.43 -6.44
C THR A 169 -5.83 -10.25 -6.17
N ALA A 170 -4.97 -11.08 -6.78
CA ALA A 170 -3.52 -10.98 -6.68
C ALA A 170 -2.97 -9.71 -7.37
N LEU A 171 -3.51 -9.31 -8.52
CA LEU A 171 -3.15 -8.05 -9.19
C LEU A 171 -3.45 -6.86 -8.28
N GLY A 172 -4.66 -6.78 -7.77
CA GLY A 172 -5.07 -5.69 -6.89
C GLY A 172 -4.24 -5.62 -5.62
N MET A 173 -4.11 -6.73 -4.90
CA MET A 173 -3.42 -6.70 -3.62
C MET A 173 -1.89 -6.63 -3.78
N GLN A 174 -1.28 -7.59 -4.48
CA GLN A 174 0.18 -7.73 -4.51
C GLN A 174 0.87 -6.65 -5.35
N ILE A 175 0.22 -6.19 -6.42
CA ILE A 175 0.82 -5.25 -7.37
C ILE A 175 0.35 -3.81 -7.13
N LEU A 176 -0.93 -3.57 -6.80
CA LEU A 176 -1.45 -2.20 -6.65
C LEU A 176 -1.39 -1.71 -5.19
N VAL A 177 -1.69 -2.56 -4.21
CA VAL A 177 -1.70 -2.18 -2.78
C VAL A 177 -0.33 -2.39 -2.12
N GLU A 178 0.20 -3.61 -2.13
CA GLU A 178 1.43 -3.95 -1.41
C GLU A 178 2.67 -3.32 -2.05
N ALA A 179 2.76 -3.27 -3.39
CA ALA A 179 3.89 -2.61 -4.05
C ALA A 179 3.98 -1.13 -3.70
N LEU A 180 2.83 -0.48 -3.51
CA LEU A 180 2.71 0.90 -3.04
C LEU A 180 3.09 1.00 -1.56
N ALA A 181 2.58 0.11 -0.71
CA ALA A 181 2.90 0.05 0.72
C ALA A 181 4.40 -0.14 0.94
N MET A 182 5.01 -1.12 0.28
CA MET A 182 6.45 -1.39 0.27
C MET A 182 7.27 -0.14 -0.09
N ALA A 183 6.79 0.69 -1.01
CA ALA A 183 7.46 1.94 -1.36
C ALA A 183 7.30 3.01 -0.30
N ALA A 184 6.12 3.15 0.31
CA ALA A 184 5.88 4.04 1.43
C ALA A 184 6.72 3.64 2.66
N PHE A 185 6.83 2.34 2.96
CA PHE A 185 7.64 1.81 4.06
C PHE A 185 9.15 2.08 3.88
N ARG A 186 9.64 2.28 2.65
CA ARG A 186 11.03 2.72 2.43
C ARG A 186 11.24 4.20 2.74
N LEU A 187 10.19 4.97 2.98
CA LEU A 187 10.24 6.39 3.32
C LEU A 187 10.04 6.65 4.82
N VAL A 188 10.10 5.61 5.66
CA VAL A 188 9.86 5.69 7.12
C VAL A 188 10.61 6.81 7.81
N ASP A 189 11.87 7.03 7.48
CA ASP A 189 12.70 8.05 8.13
C ASP A 189 12.28 9.48 7.78
N ARG A 190 11.54 9.66 6.69
CA ARG A 190 11.00 10.95 6.25
C ARG A 190 9.56 11.17 6.71
N THR A 191 8.83 10.08 6.87
CA THR A 191 7.39 10.11 7.14
C THR A 191 7.07 10.08 8.63
N PHE A 192 7.84 9.33 9.41
CA PHE A 192 7.52 9.08 10.81
C PHE A 192 8.47 9.77 11.79
N HIS A 193 7.95 10.06 12.98
CA HIS A 193 8.54 10.98 13.94
C HIS A 193 8.99 10.32 15.24
N ASP A 194 8.65 9.05 15.46
CA ASP A 194 9.15 8.24 16.58
C ASP A 194 9.85 6.97 16.07
N ASP A 195 10.72 6.40 16.91
CA ASP A 195 11.55 5.27 16.52
C ASP A 195 10.79 3.94 16.56
N LEU A 196 9.78 3.82 17.42
CA LEU A 196 8.95 2.62 17.53
C LEU A 196 8.24 2.29 16.21
N ILE A 197 7.52 3.26 15.63
CA ILE A 197 6.82 3.02 14.36
C ILE A 197 7.79 2.81 13.19
N LYS A 198 8.97 3.47 13.22
CA LYS A 198 10.01 3.24 12.20
C LYS A 198 10.51 1.81 12.25
N ASP A 199 10.80 1.28 13.43
CA ASP A 199 11.28 -0.08 13.61
C ASP A 199 10.22 -1.11 13.21
N ILE A 200 8.97 -0.93 13.66
CA ILE A 200 7.83 -1.74 13.23
C ILE A 200 7.75 -1.77 11.70
N THR A 201 7.75 -0.60 11.07
CA THR A 201 7.60 -0.50 9.62
C THR A 201 8.78 -1.08 8.86
N ARG A 202 10.00 -1.02 9.40
CA ARG A 202 11.18 -1.69 8.80
C ARG A 202 11.06 -3.20 8.83
N LEU A 203 10.50 -3.78 9.90
CA LEU A 203 10.22 -5.21 9.98
C LEU A 203 9.19 -5.63 8.93
N VAL A 204 8.05 -4.93 8.88
CA VAL A 204 6.99 -5.15 7.87
C VAL A 204 7.53 -5.02 6.45
N ALA A 205 8.35 -3.99 6.15
CA ALA A 205 8.93 -3.78 4.82
C ALA A 205 9.78 -4.95 4.30
N ARG A 206 10.38 -5.75 5.20
CA ARG A 206 11.16 -6.95 4.82
C ARG A 206 10.24 -8.07 4.31
N ASP A 207 9.01 -8.11 4.80
CA ASP A 207 8.00 -9.08 4.42
C ASP A 207 7.36 -8.68 3.08
N GLU A 208 6.97 -7.41 2.93
CA GLU A 208 6.35 -6.87 1.70
C GLU A 208 7.18 -7.08 0.42
N ALA A 209 8.50 -7.03 0.52
CA ALA A 209 9.35 -7.29 -0.64
C ALA A 209 9.11 -8.70 -1.24
N ARG A 210 8.76 -9.67 -0.39
CA ARG A 210 8.45 -11.04 -0.79
C ARG A 210 7.04 -11.15 -1.36
N HIS A 211 6.06 -10.45 -0.79
CA HIS A 211 4.67 -10.47 -1.26
C HIS A 211 4.58 -9.90 -2.69
N VAL A 212 5.18 -8.73 -2.94
CA VAL A 212 5.26 -8.17 -4.30
C VAL A 212 5.98 -9.11 -5.27
N SER A 213 7.05 -9.79 -4.83
CA SER A 213 7.76 -10.76 -5.65
C SER A 213 6.91 -12.00 -5.95
N PHE A 214 6.11 -12.45 -4.98
CA PHE A 214 5.14 -13.53 -5.12
C PHE A 214 4.07 -13.17 -6.16
N GLY A 215 3.48 -11.97 -6.08
CA GLY A 215 2.56 -11.47 -7.11
C GLY A 215 3.19 -11.42 -8.51
N VAL A 216 4.39 -10.86 -8.64
CA VAL A 216 5.09 -10.76 -9.94
C VAL A 216 5.37 -12.14 -10.54
N VAL A 217 5.84 -13.10 -9.75
CA VAL A 217 6.11 -14.46 -10.24
C VAL A 217 4.83 -15.18 -10.65
N SER A 218 3.77 -15.06 -9.84
CA SER A 218 2.51 -15.77 -10.08
C SER A 218 1.76 -15.23 -11.30
N LEU A 219 1.75 -13.91 -11.49
CA LEU A 219 0.99 -13.26 -12.57
C LEU A 219 1.76 -13.21 -13.90
N GLY A 220 3.10 -13.12 -13.86
CA GLY A 220 3.91 -12.85 -15.05
C GLY A 220 3.84 -13.92 -16.16
N ASN A 221 3.54 -15.17 -15.81
CA ASN A 221 3.33 -16.22 -16.80
C ASN A 221 1.91 -16.18 -17.38
N LEU A 222 0.91 -15.93 -16.53
CA LEU A 222 -0.50 -15.91 -16.90
C LEU A 222 -0.83 -14.88 -17.97
N TYR A 223 -0.33 -13.65 -17.82
CA TYR A 223 -0.74 -12.53 -18.68
C TYR A 223 -0.24 -12.63 -20.12
N ARG A 224 0.74 -13.49 -20.40
CA ARG A 224 1.19 -13.78 -21.77
C ARG A 224 0.19 -14.64 -22.55
N GLU A 225 -0.69 -15.32 -21.85
CA GLU A 225 -1.65 -16.28 -22.42
C GLU A 225 -3.08 -15.71 -22.51
N LEU A 226 -3.31 -14.52 -21.92
CA LEU A 226 -4.59 -13.86 -21.94
C LEU A 226 -4.95 -13.30 -23.32
N THR A 227 -6.25 -13.34 -23.62
CA THR A 227 -6.81 -12.65 -24.79
C THR A 227 -6.73 -11.13 -24.63
N SER A 228 -6.89 -10.38 -25.71
CA SER A 228 -6.93 -8.91 -25.66
C SER A 228 -8.07 -8.37 -24.79
N VAL A 229 -9.20 -9.09 -24.72
CA VAL A 229 -10.35 -8.70 -23.88
C VAL A 229 -10.03 -8.91 -22.40
N GLU A 230 -9.44 -10.04 -22.04
CA GLU A 230 -9.03 -10.31 -20.66
C GLU A 230 -7.92 -9.37 -20.20
N LEU A 231 -6.96 -9.05 -21.07
CA LEU A 231 -5.93 -8.04 -20.80
C LEU A 231 -6.56 -6.66 -20.56
N ALA A 232 -7.50 -6.23 -21.41
CA ALA A 232 -8.18 -4.95 -21.25
C ALA A 232 -8.96 -4.85 -19.93
N ASP A 233 -9.54 -5.95 -19.46
CA ASP A 233 -10.19 -6.04 -18.15
C ASP A 233 -9.19 -5.83 -16.99
N ARG A 234 -7.97 -6.39 -17.09
CA ARG A 234 -6.91 -6.14 -16.09
C ARG A 234 -6.39 -4.71 -16.17
N GLU A 235 -6.30 -4.12 -17.37
CA GLU A 235 -5.95 -2.71 -17.52
C GLU A 235 -6.96 -1.81 -16.82
N GLU A 236 -8.25 -2.08 -16.94
CA GLU A 236 -9.29 -1.26 -16.31
C GLU A 236 -9.13 -1.24 -14.78
N LEU A 237 -8.94 -2.40 -14.15
CA LEU A 237 -8.64 -2.48 -12.72
C LEU A 237 -7.40 -1.65 -12.33
N VAL A 238 -6.34 -1.70 -13.13
CA VAL A 238 -5.12 -0.92 -12.87
C VAL A 238 -5.41 0.58 -12.91
N LEU A 239 -6.22 1.03 -13.87
CA LEU A 239 -6.56 2.44 -14.04
C LEU A 239 -7.49 2.94 -12.93
N GLU A 240 -8.51 2.16 -12.58
CA GLU A 240 -9.42 2.46 -11.46
C GLU A 240 -8.64 2.55 -10.14
N ALA A 241 -7.79 1.57 -9.85
CA ALA A 241 -6.93 1.57 -8.68
C ALA A 241 -5.94 2.75 -8.67
N ALA A 242 -5.45 3.18 -9.84
CA ALA A 242 -4.58 4.35 -9.95
C ALA A 242 -5.32 5.64 -9.58
N VAL A 243 -6.57 5.82 -10.05
CA VAL A 243 -7.42 6.96 -9.66
C VAL A 243 -7.66 6.96 -8.16
N LEU A 244 -8.03 5.82 -7.58
CA LEU A 244 -8.26 5.67 -6.14
C LEU A 244 -6.99 5.95 -5.34
N THR A 245 -5.84 5.43 -5.79
CA THR A 245 -4.54 5.67 -5.17
C THR A 245 -4.16 7.14 -5.20
N ARG A 246 -4.36 7.83 -6.33
CA ARG A 246 -4.13 9.28 -6.41
C ARG A 246 -4.99 10.02 -5.40
N ARG A 247 -6.28 9.71 -5.34
CA ARG A 247 -7.23 10.36 -4.42
C ARG A 247 -6.90 10.08 -2.95
N ARG A 248 -6.47 8.86 -2.62
CA ARG A 248 -6.04 8.46 -1.26
C ARG A 248 -5.01 9.43 -0.68
N PHE A 249 -4.04 9.87 -1.49
CA PHE A 249 -2.98 10.78 -1.07
C PHE A 249 -3.29 12.27 -1.33
N LEU A 250 -4.56 12.63 -1.52
CA LEU A 250 -5.04 14.00 -1.37
C LEU A 250 -5.39 14.35 0.08
N LEU A 251 -5.40 13.36 0.97
CA LEU A 251 -5.48 13.50 2.43
C LEU A 251 -6.76 14.21 2.92
N GLU A 252 -7.88 14.02 2.23
CA GLU A 252 -9.18 14.63 2.57
C GLU A 252 -9.50 14.53 4.07
N ASP A 253 -9.32 13.34 4.69
CA ASP A 253 -9.60 13.09 6.11
C ASP A 253 -8.69 13.89 7.06
N VAL A 254 -7.43 14.11 6.69
CA VAL A 254 -6.46 14.87 7.50
C VAL A 254 -6.83 16.35 7.45
N TRP A 255 -7.11 16.87 6.26
CA TRP A 255 -7.54 18.27 6.11
C TRP A 255 -8.82 18.57 6.88
N GLU A 256 -9.80 17.67 6.79
CA GLU A 256 -11.05 17.78 7.55
C GLU A 256 -10.79 17.82 9.06
N ARG A 257 -9.95 16.92 9.58
CA ARG A 257 -9.60 16.93 11.02
C ARG A 257 -8.90 18.21 11.46
N LEU A 258 -8.18 18.86 10.56
CA LEU A 258 -7.50 20.12 10.85
C LEU A 258 -8.39 21.34 10.57
N ASP A 259 -9.71 21.17 10.41
CA ASP A 259 -10.65 22.25 10.07
C ASP A 259 -10.23 23.03 8.80
N VAL A 260 -9.61 22.35 7.84
CA VAL A 260 -9.30 22.90 6.51
C VAL A 260 -10.40 22.44 5.55
N PRO A 261 -11.02 23.34 4.77
CA PRO A 261 -12.01 22.95 3.78
C PRO A 261 -11.45 21.89 2.83
N ALA A 262 -12.16 20.77 2.66
CA ALA A 262 -11.68 19.60 1.91
C ALA A 262 -11.17 19.97 0.50
N ALA A 263 -11.87 20.85 -0.22
CA ALA A 263 -11.46 21.30 -1.55
C ALA A 263 -10.14 22.09 -1.54
N ALA A 264 -9.89 22.90 -0.51
CA ALA A 264 -8.66 23.67 -0.38
C ALA A 264 -7.48 22.76 -0.04
N GLY A 265 -7.66 21.85 0.92
CA GLY A 265 -6.64 20.87 1.32
C GLY A 265 -6.31 19.90 0.18
N ALA A 266 -7.32 19.29 -0.44
CA ALA A 266 -7.12 18.39 -1.57
C ALA A 266 -6.53 19.11 -2.80
N GLY A 267 -6.93 20.36 -3.06
CA GLY A 267 -6.36 21.19 -4.13
C GLY A 267 -4.89 21.52 -3.91
N PHE A 268 -4.51 21.83 -2.66
CA PHE A 268 -3.12 21.99 -2.27
C PHE A 268 -2.35 20.67 -2.44
N ALA A 269 -2.86 19.57 -1.87
CA ALA A 269 -2.21 18.28 -1.97
C ALA A 269 -2.01 17.82 -3.42
N ALA A 270 -2.97 18.12 -4.30
CA ALA A 270 -2.90 17.79 -5.72
C ALA A 270 -1.82 18.58 -6.47
N SER A 271 -1.60 19.84 -6.12
CA SER A 271 -0.73 20.75 -6.89
C SER A 271 0.64 21.01 -6.26
N ASP A 272 0.82 20.76 -4.96
CA ASP A 272 2.09 20.94 -4.27
C ASP A 272 3.19 20.02 -4.86
N PRO A 273 4.34 20.56 -5.31
CA PRO A 273 5.40 19.77 -5.93
C PRO A 273 5.99 18.67 -5.03
N THR A 274 6.09 18.91 -3.72
CA THR A 274 6.62 17.93 -2.77
C THR A 274 5.66 16.75 -2.62
N MET A 275 4.37 17.03 -2.49
CA MET A 275 3.32 15.99 -2.40
C MET A 275 3.16 15.22 -3.71
N THR A 276 3.26 15.89 -4.87
CA THR A 276 3.29 15.22 -6.18
C THR A 276 4.50 14.29 -6.31
N ARG A 277 5.69 14.77 -5.92
CA ARG A 277 6.91 13.93 -5.94
C ARG A 277 6.81 12.75 -4.98
N TYR A 278 6.20 12.94 -3.81
CA TYR A 278 5.95 11.85 -2.88
C TYR A 278 5.07 10.77 -3.52
N ARG A 279 3.92 11.15 -4.10
CA ARG A 279 3.03 10.23 -4.82
C ARG A 279 3.75 9.48 -5.95
N GLN A 280 4.52 10.18 -6.77
CA GLN A 280 5.31 9.55 -7.84
C GLN A 280 6.35 8.57 -7.31
N THR A 281 7.00 8.91 -6.19
CA THR A 281 8.02 8.05 -5.56
C THR A 281 7.43 6.74 -5.07
N ILE A 282 6.29 6.80 -4.38
CA ILE A 282 5.64 5.58 -3.89
C ILE A 282 5.03 4.76 -5.04
N PHE A 283 4.47 5.42 -6.07
CA PHE A 283 3.88 4.74 -7.22
C PHE A 283 4.91 4.12 -8.17
N ALA A 284 6.17 4.57 -8.13
CA ALA A 284 7.25 4.02 -8.96
C ALA A 284 7.42 2.50 -8.81
N LYS A 285 7.15 1.95 -7.62
CA LYS A 285 7.21 0.51 -7.41
C LYS A 285 6.03 -0.23 -8.05
N VAL A 286 4.81 0.32 -7.97
CA VAL A 286 3.65 -0.19 -8.70
C VAL A 286 3.94 -0.21 -10.19
N PHE A 287 4.44 0.90 -10.74
CA PHE A 287 4.82 0.99 -12.16
C PHE A 287 5.85 -0.06 -12.57
N ALA A 288 6.89 -0.28 -11.76
CA ALA A 288 7.90 -1.31 -12.02
C ALA A 288 7.31 -2.73 -11.97
N SER A 289 6.39 -3.00 -11.05
CA SER A 289 5.70 -4.28 -10.92
C SER A 289 4.73 -4.53 -12.08
N LEU A 290 3.95 -3.52 -12.51
CA LEU A 290 3.09 -3.58 -13.70
C LEU A 290 3.90 -3.93 -14.96
N ARG A 291 5.08 -3.35 -15.11
CA ARG A 291 6.01 -3.70 -16.20
C ARG A 291 6.48 -5.15 -16.10
N ALA A 292 6.80 -5.61 -14.90
CA ALA A 292 7.32 -6.97 -14.68
C ALA A 292 6.26 -8.05 -14.99
N VAL A 293 4.98 -7.78 -14.74
CA VAL A 293 3.87 -8.69 -15.09
C VAL A 293 3.35 -8.52 -16.51
N GLY A 294 3.77 -7.49 -17.24
CA GLY A 294 3.38 -7.26 -18.63
C GLY A 294 2.10 -6.43 -18.82
N LEU A 295 1.58 -5.77 -17.78
CA LEU A 295 0.40 -4.90 -17.86
C LEU A 295 0.70 -3.42 -18.08
N LEU A 296 1.98 -3.05 -18.20
CA LEU A 296 2.36 -1.68 -18.54
C LEU A 296 2.25 -1.49 -20.06
N THR A 297 1.04 -1.37 -20.57
CA THR A 297 0.74 -1.06 -21.98
C THR A 297 0.82 0.45 -22.23
N GLU A 298 0.67 0.87 -23.49
CA GLU A 298 0.71 2.29 -23.83
C GLU A 298 -0.48 3.07 -23.26
N ARG A 299 -1.67 2.45 -23.26
CA ARG A 299 -2.86 3.00 -22.61
C ARG A 299 -2.60 3.23 -21.11
N VAL A 300 -2.15 2.19 -20.41
CA VAL A 300 -1.84 2.27 -18.98
C VAL A 300 -0.78 3.34 -18.70
N ARG A 301 0.31 3.39 -19.48
CA ARG A 301 1.34 4.45 -19.33
C ARG A 301 0.77 5.85 -19.48
N THR A 302 -0.05 6.08 -20.51
CA THR A 302 -0.62 7.38 -20.84
C THR A 302 -1.51 7.88 -19.71
N GLU A 303 -2.40 7.03 -19.21
CA GLU A 303 -3.34 7.39 -18.14
C GLU A 303 -2.63 7.61 -16.80
N LEU A 304 -1.64 6.77 -16.46
CA LEU A 304 -0.83 6.99 -15.25
C LEU A 304 -0.09 8.34 -15.27
N ALA A 305 0.39 8.76 -16.45
CA ALA A 305 1.03 10.07 -16.63
C ALA A 305 0.01 11.23 -16.62
N ALA A 306 -1.22 11.00 -17.11
CA ALA A 306 -2.31 11.97 -17.01
C ALA A 306 -2.69 12.22 -15.56
N LEU A 307 -2.67 11.18 -14.71
CA LEU A 307 -2.88 11.24 -13.27
C LEU A 307 -1.69 11.80 -12.46
N GLU A 308 -0.57 12.10 -13.10
CA GLU A 308 0.69 12.56 -12.47
C GLU A 308 1.30 11.58 -11.46
N LEU A 309 0.92 10.29 -11.55
CA LEU A 309 1.47 9.22 -10.73
C LEU A 309 2.85 8.76 -11.23
N VAL A 310 3.19 9.10 -12.46
CA VAL A 310 4.53 8.97 -13.03
C VAL A 310 4.96 10.28 -13.68
N PRO A 311 6.27 10.57 -13.76
CA PRO A 311 6.74 11.76 -14.45
C PRO A 311 6.29 11.76 -15.92
N ARG A 312 5.76 12.89 -16.38
CA ARG A 312 5.55 13.11 -17.81
C ARG A 312 6.92 13.22 -18.48
N ARG A 313 7.25 12.35 -19.43
CA ARG A 313 8.46 12.55 -20.24
C ARG A 313 8.17 13.52 -21.37
N GLU A 314 8.83 14.68 -21.34
CA GLU A 314 8.94 15.54 -22.51
C GLU A 314 9.88 14.88 -23.54
N GLY A 315 9.40 14.65 -24.76
CA GLY A 315 10.26 14.51 -25.94
C GLY A 315 10.92 13.15 -26.23
N ALA A 316 10.58 12.04 -25.56
CA ALA A 316 11.09 10.72 -25.93
C ALA A 316 9.95 9.78 -26.35
N ARG A 317 9.99 9.31 -27.61
CA ARG A 317 9.31 8.05 -27.99
C ARG A 317 10.00 6.92 -27.23
N TRP A 318 9.20 6.10 -26.56
CA TRP A 318 9.64 4.94 -25.79
C TRP A 318 9.69 3.68 -26.66
#